data_AF-A0A522AT64-F1
#
_entry.id   AF-A0A522AT64-F1
#
_cell.length_a   1.000
_cell.length_b   1.000
_cell.length_c   1.000
_cell.angle_alpha   90.00
_cell.angle_beta   90.00
_cell.angle_gamma   90.00
#
_symmetry.space_group_name_H-M   'P 1'
#
loop_
_entity.id
_entity.type
_entity.pdbx_description
1 polymer ?
#
loop_
_entity_poly.entity_id
_entity_poly.type
_entity_poly.pdbx_seq_one_letter_code
_entity_poly.pdbx_strand_id
1 'polypeptide(L)'
;MSMRGQSSGDFKETSGRVQLFHVVTRNSVGALAADAFTQANPVVYTGATLVSTTLAGITKVGVLGGSVAFTRPAVGNNVIGGPSVTAGPVFLAGQRPLGIFLNDAVGNAYENTPGPASGRGPYVCGSGSCIGVTLYETKVLQATGPGNAGDNLVYAAGDRLYASANGLLTNNPDDSYEQLFAAVAYATTPTAPTVMGIVKAAPDANTPMLVLDLKV
;
A
#
# COMPACT_ATOMS: atom_id res chain seq x y z
N MET A 1 24.26 16.79 -3.99
CA MET A 1 24.04 17.20 -2.59
C MET A 1 22.96 16.31 -1.99
N SER A 2 23.29 15.52 -0.98
CA SER A 2 22.36 14.63 -0.30
C SER A 2 21.43 15.48 0.59
N MET A 3 20.11 15.42 0.37
CA MET A 3 19.10 16.07 1.23
C MET A 3 18.98 15.32 2.57
N ARG A 4 20.05 15.27 3.37
CA ARG A 4 19.99 14.77 4.74
C ARG A 4 19.58 15.91 5.65
N GLY A 5 18.26 16.08 5.80
CA GLY A 5 17.69 16.85 6.89
C GLY A 5 18.16 16.28 8.23
N GLN A 6 18.42 17.17 9.18
CA GLN A 6 18.86 16.79 10.52
C GLN A 6 17.75 15.95 11.20
N SER A 7 18.06 14.70 11.54
CA SER A 7 17.19 13.82 12.31
C SER A 7 17.19 14.24 13.78
N SER A 8 16.38 15.25 14.15
CA SER A 8 16.15 15.57 15.56
C SER A 8 15.16 14.57 16.14
N GLY A 9 15.69 13.53 16.80
CA GLY A 9 14.92 12.44 17.38
C GLY A 9 15.15 11.16 16.59
N ASP A 10 16.14 10.39 17.00
CA ASP A 10 16.42 9.03 16.55
C ASP A 10 15.23 8.12 16.93
N PHE A 11 14.16 8.21 16.14
CA PHE A 11 13.09 7.23 16.05
C PHE A 11 13.61 6.03 15.26
N LYS A 12 14.59 5.33 15.83
CA LYS A 12 15.09 4.06 15.28
C LYS A 12 14.04 2.94 15.36
N GLU A 13 12.94 3.20 16.06
CA GLU A 13 11.83 2.27 16.29
C GLU A 13 10.48 2.78 15.80
N THR A 14 10.37 3.87 15.01
CA THR A 14 9.17 3.89 14.16
C THR A 14 9.39 2.77 13.16
N SER A 15 8.33 2.02 12.91
CA SER A 15 8.19 1.02 11.85
C SER A 15 8.40 1.58 10.42
N GLY A 16 9.23 2.62 10.23
CA GLY A 16 10.35 2.76 9.28
C GLY A 16 10.10 2.72 7.78
N ARG A 17 8.85 2.48 7.38
CA ARG A 17 8.50 2.16 5.99
C ARG A 17 7.84 3.30 5.25
N VAL A 18 7.54 4.39 5.97
CA VAL A 18 7.00 5.63 5.42
C VAL A 18 7.79 6.82 5.97
N GLN A 19 8.31 7.66 5.08
CA GLN A 19 8.87 8.96 5.39
C GLN A 19 7.93 10.05 4.91
N LEU A 20 7.64 11.00 5.78
CA LEU A 20 6.72 12.10 5.49
C LEU A 20 7.54 13.36 5.17
N PHE A 21 7.46 13.83 3.94
CA PHE A 21 8.10 15.08 3.53
C PHE A 21 7.13 16.26 3.65
N HIS A 22 5.90 16.05 3.19
CA HIS A 22 4.80 17.01 3.30
C HIS A 22 3.49 16.25 3.44
N VAL A 23 2.62 16.67 4.36
CA VAL A 23 1.35 16.01 4.60
C VAL A 23 0.24 17.03 4.61
N VAL A 24 -0.73 16.83 3.72
CA VAL A 24 -1.97 17.61 3.68
C VAL A 24 -2.93 17.08 4.73
N THR A 25 -3.13 15.76 4.80
CA THR A 25 -4.07 15.16 5.77
C THR A 25 -3.53 13.86 6.34
N ARG A 26 -3.57 13.75 7.67
CA ARG A 26 -3.51 12.48 8.40
C ARG A 26 -4.92 12.13 8.86
N ASN A 27 -5.45 11.00 8.40
CA ASN A 27 -6.79 10.58 8.73
C ASN A 27 -6.76 9.35 9.66
N SER A 28 -7.46 9.45 10.78
CA SER A 28 -7.67 8.37 11.76
C SER A 28 -9.14 8.13 12.07
N VAL A 29 -10.05 8.70 11.28
CA VAL A 29 -11.51 8.68 11.52
C VAL A 29 -12.10 7.29 11.28
N GLY A 30 -11.50 6.50 10.38
CA GLY A 30 -11.95 5.15 10.05
C GLY A 30 -11.63 4.12 11.14
N ALA A 31 -12.51 3.15 11.35
CA ALA A 31 -12.22 1.97 12.16
C ALA A 31 -11.54 0.89 11.29
N LEU A 32 -10.55 0.19 11.81
CA LEU A 32 -9.93 -0.94 11.13
C LEU A 32 -10.89 -2.14 11.13
N ALA A 33 -11.05 -2.77 9.98
CA ALA A 33 -11.72 -4.06 9.87
C ALA A 33 -10.97 -5.12 10.70
N ALA A 34 -11.70 -6.12 11.22
CA ALA A 34 -11.11 -7.14 12.09
C ALA A 34 -9.97 -7.93 11.41
N ASP A 35 -10.08 -8.17 10.11
CA ASP A 35 -9.04 -8.84 9.33
C ASP A 35 -7.79 -7.98 9.10
N ALA A 36 -7.88 -6.66 9.29
CA ALA A 36 -6.72 -5.77 9.17
C ALA A 36 -5.66 -6.01 10.26
N PHE A 37 -5.97 -6.78 11.32
CA PHE A 37 -5.02 -7.18 12.35
C PHE A 37 -4.40 -8.56 12.12
N THR A 38 -4.97 -9.36 11.22
CA THR A 38 -4.57 -10.76 11.01
C THR A 38 -4.19 -11.09 9.56
N GLN A 39 -4.32 -10.11 8.66
CA GLN A 39 -3.96 -10.24 7.24
C GLN A 39 -2.54 -10.75 7.03
N ALA A 40 -2.34 -11.70 6.12
CA ALA A 40 -1.02 -12.12 5.68
C ALA A 40 -0.42 -11.11 4.68
N ASN A 41 0.92 -11.04 4.60
CA ASN A 41 1.62 -10.19 3.64
C ASN A 41 2.62 -11.06 2.86
N PRO A 42 2.49 -11.19 1.52
CA PRO A 42 1.48 -10.60 0.64
C PRO A 42 0.07 -11.19 0.83
N VAL A 43 -0.95 -10.46 0.36
CA VAL A 43 -2.36 -10.75 0.64
C VAL A 43 -2.99 -11.69 -0.39
N VAL A 44 -2.81 -11.40 -1.69
CA VAL A 44 -3.53 -12.08 -2.79
C VAL A 44 -2.59 -13.03 -3.53
N TYR A 45 -1.47 -12.52 -4.03
CA TYR A 45 -0.50 -13.26 -4.84
C TYR A 45 0.69 -13.68 -3.98
N THR A 46 0.69 -14.94 -3.55
CA THR A 46 1.66 -15.51 -2.60
C THR A 46 2.74 -16.39 -3.24
N GLY A 47 2.64 -16.65 -4.56
CA GLY A 47 3.63 -17.44 -5.29
C GLY A 47 5.00 -16.75 -5.29
N ALA A 48 6.07 -17.51 -5.02
CA ALA A 48 7.41 -16.96 -4.76
C ALA A 48 7.95 -16.01 -5.85
N THR A 49 7.54 -16.18 -7.11
CA THR A 49 7.94 -15.31 -8.23
C THR A 49 7.12 -14.03 -8.34
N LEU A 50 5.96 -13.96 -7.68
CA LEU A 50 5.00 -12.85 -7.71
C LEU A 50 5.08 -11.96 -6.46
N VAL A 51 5.82 -12.41 -5.43
CA VAL A 51 5.96 -11.64 -4.18
C VAL A 51 6.97 -10.51 -4.37
N SER A 52 6.59 -9.30 -3.95
CA SER A 52 7.51 -8.17 -3.91
C SER A 52 8.73 -8.47 -3.02
N THR A 53 9.92 -8.16 -3.52
CA THR A 53 11.15 -8.29 -2.74
C THR A 53 11.22 -7.28 -1.59
N THR A 54 10.41 -6.20 -1.60
CA THR A 54 10.33 -5.29 -0.44
C THR A 54 9.64 -5.92 0.76
N LEU A 55 8.93 -7.04 0.57
CA LEU A 55 8.33 -7.83 1.66
C LEU A 55 9.28 -8.89 2.23
N ALA A 56 10.47 -9.05 1.65
CA ALA A 56 11.42 -10.08 2.10
C ALA A 56 11.77 -9.89 3.59
N GLY A 57 11.62 -10.95 4.37
CA GLY A 57 11.90 -10.94 5.81
C GLY A 57 10.80 -10.31 6.68
N ILE A 58 9.70 -9.83 6.10
CA ILE A 58 8.54 -9.35 6.87
C ILE A 58 7.64 -10.54 7.19
N THR A 59 7.62 -10.93 8.47
CA THR A 59 6.77 -12.01 8.99
C THR A 59 5.57 -11.48 9.78
N LYS A 60 5.45 -10.16 9.93
CA LYS A 60 4.34 -9.53 10.64
C LYS A 60 3.03 -9.70 9.88
N VAL A 61 1.96 -9.99 10.62
CA VAL A 61 0.59 -10.00 10.14
C VAL A 61 -0.12 -8.67 10.43
N GLY A 62 -1.22 -8.44 9.74
CA GLY A 62 -1.97 -7.19 9.75
C GLY A 62 -1.52 -6.22 8.67
N VAL A 63 -2.24 -5.11 8.54
CA VAL A 63 -1.85 -4.02 7.63
C VAL A 63 -0.51 -3.43 8.07
N LEU A 64 0.30 -3.07 7.09
CA LEU A 64 1.66 -2.60 7.32
C LEU A 64 1.74 -1.08 7.12
N GLY A 65 2.61 -0.42 7.86
CA GLY A 65 3.03 0.94 7.52
C GLY A 65 3.63 0.95 6.12
N GLY A 66 3.12 1.81 5.25
CA GLY A 66 3.51 1.89 3.83
C GLY A 66 2.60 1.09 2.89
N SER A 67 1.70 0.24 3.39
CA SER A 67 0.68 -0.39 2.57
C SER A 67 -0.49 0.56 2.31
N VAL A 68 -1.24 0.29 1.24
CA VAL A 68 -2.41 1.07 0.85
C VAL A 68 -3.59 0.80 1.78
N ALA A 69 -4.27 1.86 2.20
CA ALA A 69 -5.53 1.81 2.92
C ALA A 69 -6.70 1.75 1.93
N PHE A 70 -7.63 0.81 2.14
CA PHE A 70 -8.83 0.63 1.34
C PHE A 70 -10.09 0.91 2.15
N THR A 71 -11.14 1.42 1.48
CA THR A 71 -12.50 1.39 2.00
C THR A 71 -12.96 -0.06 2.16
N ARG A 72 -13.75 -0.32 3.21
CA ARG A 72 -14.28 -1.66 3.52
C ARG A 72 -15.81 -1.65 3.62
N PRO A 73 -16.53 -1.34 2.52
CA PRO A 73 -17.99 -1.18 2.55
C PRO A 73 -18.75 -2.45 2.92
N ALA A 74 -18.17 -3.63 2.64
CA ALA A 74 -18.77 -4.92 3.02
C ALA A 74 -18.79 -5.18 4.54
N VAL A 75 -17.96 -4.47 5.30
CA VAL A 75 -17.85 -4.63 6.78
C VAL A 75 -18.65 -3.56 7.50
N GLY A 76 -18.75 -2.35 6.93
CA GLY A 76 -19.58 -1.28 7.49
C GLY A 76 -19.22 0.11 6.96
N ASN A 77 -19.97 1.11 7.42
CA ASN A 77 -19.69 2.51 7.11
C ASN A 77 -18.45 3.01 7.89
N ASN A 78 -17.61 3.82 7.25
CA ASN A 78 -16.39 4.37 7.85
C ASN A 78 -15.43 3.27 8.39
N VAL A 79 -15.39 2.13 7.72
CA VAL A 79 -14.44 1.05 7.99
C VAL A 79 -13.37 1.03 6.90
N ILE A 80 -12.12 0.85 7.32
CA ILE A 80 -10.92 0.82 6.48
C ILE A 80 -10.08 -0.43 6.76
N GLY A 81 -9.16 -0.78 5.88
CA GLY A 81 -8.26 -1.90 6.07
C GLY A 81 -7.31 -2.09 4.89
N GLY A 82 -6.61 -3.22 4.86
CA GLY A 82 -5.91 -3.66 3.66
C GLY A 82 -6.88 -4.19 2.61
N PRO A 83 -6.37 -4.62 1.44
CA PRO A 83 -7.20 -5.26 0.43
C PRO A 83 -7.80 -6.51 1.05
N SER A 84 -9.12 -6.57 1.21
CA SER A 84 -9.69 -7.78 1.80
C SER A 84 -9.86 -8.84 0.77
N VAL A 85 -9.05 -9.88 1.00
CA VAL A 85 -9.24 -11.22 0.52
C VAL A 85 -8.88 -12.16 1.68
N THR A 86 -9.60 -13.27 1.82
CA THR A 86 -8.95 -14.47 2.38
C THR A 86 -7.84 -14.85 1.41
N ALA A 87 -6.67 -15.28 1.89
CA ALA A 87 -5.52 -15.60 1.02
C ALA A 87 -5.94 -16.34 -0.26
N GLY A 88 -5.68 -15.71 -1.42
CA GLY A 88 -6.16 -16.17 -2.73
C GLY A 88 -6.89 -15.08 -3.54
N PRO A 89 -7.25 -15.36 -4.81
CA PRO A 89 -7.72 -14.37 -5.79
C PRO A 89 -9.18 -13.89 -5.60
N VAL A 90 -9.67 -13.79 -4.37
CA VAL A 90 -11.07 -13.40 -4.10
C VAL A 90 -11.20 -11.90 -3.89
N PHE A 91 -11.41 -11.14 -4.96
CA PHE A 91 -11.62 -9.69 -4.87
C PHE A 91 -13.05 -9.34 -4.43
N LEU A 92 -13.19 -8.30 -3.60
CA LEU A 92 -14.46 -7.80 -3.09
C LEU A 92 -14.86 -6.50 -3.78
N ALA A 93 -16.14 -6.40 -4.13
CA ALA A 93 -16.70 -5.25 -4.79
C ALA A 93 -16.65 -3.98 -3.93
N GLY A 94 -16.43 -2.84 -4.57
CA GLY A 94 -16.55 -1.52 -3.95
C GLY A 94 -15.39 -1.10 -3.04
N GLN A 95 -14.34 -1.91 -2.90
CA GLN A 95 -13.11 -1.45 -2.26
C GLN A 95 -12.42 -0.41 -3.15
N ARG A 96 -12.10 0.73 -2.55
CA ARG A 96 -11.42 1.86 -3.20
C ARG A 96 -10.24 2.26 -2.33
N PRO A 97 -9.08 2.57 -2.91
CA PRO A 97 -7.95 3.01 -2.12
C PRO A 97 -8.16 4.45 -1.63
N LEU A 98 -7.62 4.75 -0.45
CA LEU A 98 -7.82 6.01 0.27
C LEU A 98 -6.51 6.76 0.54
N GLY A 99 -5.39 6.06 0.62
CA GLY A 99 -4.12 6.63 1.04
C GLY A 99 -3.14 5.56 1.52
N ILE A 100 -2.12 5.97 2.27
CA ILE A 100 -1.04 5.08 2.74
C ILE A 100 -1.04 5.02 4.27
N PHE A 101 -1.09 3.81 4.83
CA PHE A 101 -1.00 3.62 6.28
C PHE A 101 0.34 4.11 6.81
N LEU A 102 0.30 4.83 7.92
CA LEU A 102 1.50 5.35 8.59
C LEU A 102 2.21 4.28 9.43
N ASN A 103 1.43 3.40 10.05
CA ASN A 103 1.88 2.44 11.05
C ASN A 103 1.36 1.04 10.72
N ASP A 104 2.08 0.02 11.20
CA ASP A 104 1.55 -1.35 11.25
C ASP A 104 0.33 -1.41 12.19
N ALA A 105 -0.69 -2.22 11.87
CA ALA A 105 -1.85 -2.46 12.75
C ALA A 105 -1.54 -3.35 13.96
N VAL A 106 -0.46 -4.11 13.88
CA VAL A 106 0.07 -4.87 15.01
C VAL A 106 1.52 -4.44 15.20
N GLY A 107 1.74 -3.42 16.03
CA GLY A 107 3.09 -3.00 16.37
C GLY A 107 3.68 -3.77 17.56
N ASN A 108 4.89 -3.37 17.92
CA ASN A 108 5.61 -3.95 19.05
C ASN A 108 5.08 -3.37 20.39
N ALA A 109 5.36 -4.02 21.52
CA ALA A 109 4.86 -3.61 22.84
C ALA A 109 5.40 -2.26 23.37
N TYR A 110 6.40 -1.68 22.70
CA TYR A 110 7.09 -0.43 23.02
C TYR A 110 6.76 0.71 22.03
N GLU A 111 6.07 0.43 20.93
CA GLU A 111 5.61 1.43 19.98
C GLU A 111 4.14 1.81 20.27
N ASN A 112 3.83 3.11 20.29
CA ASN A 112 2.43 3.59 20.31
C ASN A 112 1.78 3.44 18.93
N THR A 113 1.81 2.21 18.42
CA THR A 113 1.06 1.80 17.25
C THR A 113 -0.38 1.57 17.65
N PRO A 114 -1.33 1.76 16.74
CA PRO A 114 -2.68 1.37 17.01
C PRO A 114 -2.77 -0.15 17.07
N GLY A 115 -2.57 -0.72 18.25
CA GLY A 115 -2.88 -2.12 18.48
C GLY A 115 -4.38 -2.38 18.34
N PRO A 116 -4.81 -3.65 18.44
CA PRO A 116 -6.22 -4.06 18.41
C PRO A 116 -7.12 -3.25 19.35
N ALA A 117 -6.58 -2.73 20.45
CA ALA A 117 -7.30 -1.91 21.43
C ALA A 117 -7.75 -0.53 20.90
N SER A 118 -7.00 0.09 19.98
CA SER A 118 -7.39 1.37 19.38
C SER A 118 -8.42 1.18 18.26
N GLY A 119 -8.28 0.09 17.51
CA GLY A 119 -9.15 -0.18 16.35
C GLY A 119 -9.00 0.85 15.23
N ARG A 120 -7.94 1.67 15.21
CA ARG A 120 -7.72 2.75 14.23
C ARG A 120 -6.48 2.48 13.40
N GLY A 121 -6.45 2.90 12.14
CA GLY A 121 -5.25 2.81 11.31
C GLY A 121 -4.97 4.16 10.68
N PRO A 122 -4.15 5.03 11.29
CA PRO A 122 -3.84 6.32 10.72
C PRO A 122 -3.20 6.17 9.35
N TYR A 123 -3.70 6.91 8.36
CA TYR A 123 -3.16 6.94 7.01
C TYR A 123 -3.00 8.38 6.52
N VAL A 124 -2.13 8.57 5.54
CA VAL A 124 -1.95 9.85 4.84
C VAL A 124 -2.74 9.84 3.55
N CYS A 125 -3.46 10.94 3.32
CA CYS A 125 -4.21 11.22 2.10
C CYS A 125 -4.19 12.74 1.82
N GLY A 126 -4.92 13.14 0.80
CA GLY A 126 -4.99 14.51 0.31
C GLY A 126 -3.98 14.74 -0.81
N SER A 127 -4.51 15.13 -1.97
CA SER A 127 -3.71 15.52 -3.13
C SER A 127 -2.72 16.62 -2.76
N GLY A 128 -1.43 16.36 -3.02
CA GLY A 128 -0.32 17.25 -2.65
C GLY A 128 0.48 16.83 -1.41
N SER A 129 0.10 15.75 -0.74
CA SER A 129 0.97 15.08 0.24
C SER A 129 2.16 14.44 -0.49
N CYS A 130 3.38 14.69 -0.01
CA CYS A 130 4.62 14.10 -0.52
C CYS A 130 5.18 13.13 0.52
N ILE A 131 5.27 11.86 0.15
CA ILE A 131 5.73 10.78 1.02
C ILE A 131 6.75 9.91 0.30
N GLY A 132 7.62 9.26 1.06
CA GLY A 132 8.45 8.16 0.58
C GLY A 132 8.04 6.87 1.25
N VAL A 133 8.01 5.77 0.50
CA VAL A 133 7.70 4.44 1.03
C VAL A 133 8.80 3.45 0.69
N THR A 134 9.05 2.47 1.57
CA THR A 134 9.96 1.35 1.27
C THR A 134 9.21 0.09 0.83
N LEU A 135 7.87 0.05 1.00
CA LEU A 135 7.01 -1.03 0.53
C LEU A 135 6.33 -0.62 -0.78
N TYR A 136 6.61 -1.37 -1.84
CA TYR A 136 6.00 -1.23 -3.16
C TYR A 136 6.15 -2.56 -3.91
N GLU A 137 5.40 -2.76 -4.99
CA GLU A 137 5.55 -3.97 -5.80
C GLU A 137 6.86 -3.93 -6.58
N THR A 138 7.64 -5.01 -6.53
CA THR A 138 8.79 -5.19 -7.42
C THR A 138 8.52 -6.19 -8.54
N LYS A 139 7.35 -6.82 -8.53
CA LYS A 139 6.97 -7.91 -9.43
C LYS A 139 5.62 -7.63 -10.06
N VAL A 140 5.49 -7.94 -11.35
CA VAL A 140 4.20 -8.00 -12.04
C VAL A 140 3.38 -9.15 -11.46
N LEU A 141 2.13 -8.89 -11.06
CA LEU A 141 1.28 -9.88 -10.39
C LEU A 141 0.53 -10.76 -11.39
N GLN A 142 0.09 -10.20 -12.51
CA GLN A 142 -0.56 -10.92 -13.60
C GLN A 142 -0.05 -10.55 -15.00
N ALA A 143 -0.12 -11.51 -15.91
CA ALA A 143 0.27 -11.35 -17.32
C ALA A 143 -0.84 -10.69 -18.16
N THR A 144 -1.44 -9.61 -17.65
CA THR A 144 -2.59 -8.94 -18.26
C THR A 144 -2.17 -7.58 -18.82
N GLY A 145 -1.00 -7.46 -19.44
CA GLY A 145 -0.44 -6.19 -19.91
C GLY A 145 0.94 -6.35 -20.57
N PRO A 146 1.76 -5.28 -20.70
CA PRO A 146 3.13 -5.39 -21.19
C PRO A 146 4.03 -6.01 -20.10
N GLY A 147 4.08 -7.34 -20.05
CA GLY A 147 4.92 -8.09 -19.12
C GLY A 147 4.30 -9.42 -18.73
N ASN A 148 5.14 -10.36 -18.33
CA ASN A 148 4.70 -11.64 -17.78
C ASN A 148 4.62 -11.55 -16.25
N ALA A 149 3.73 -12.34 -15.66
CA ALA A 149 3.65 -12.47 -14.21
C ALA A 149 5.03 -12.89 -13.65
N GLY A 150 5.54 -12.14 -12.67
CA GLY A 150 6.86 -12.32 -12.07
C GLY A 150 8.02 -11.54 -12.71
N ASP A 151 7.75 -10.81 -13.79
CA ASP A 151 8.70 -9.85 -14.35
C ASP A 151 8.98 -8.72 -13.35
N ASN A 152 10.17 -8.13 -13.43
CA ASN A 152 10.55 -7.02 -12.56
C ASN A 152 9.81 -5.75 -12.96
N LEU A 153 9.22 -5.06 -11.98
CA LEU A 153 8.73 -3.70 -12.16
C LEU A 153 9.89 -2.71 -12.06
N VAL A 154 9.93 -1.77 -12.98
CA VAL A 154 10.88 -0.65 -13.00
C VAL A 154 10.08 0.62 -12.86
N TYR A 155 10.45 1.48 -11.92
CA TYR A 155 9.81 2.76 -11.68
C TYR A 155 10.63 3.90 -12.30
N ALA A 156 9.95 4.86 -12.89
CA ALA A 156 10.52 6.11 -13.36
C ALA A 156 9.75 7.30 -12.78
N ALA A 157 10.42 8.46 -12.69
CA ALA A 157 9.75 9.69 -12.32
C ALA A 157 8.67 10.04 -13.36
N GLY A 158 7.48 10.40 -12.89
CA GLY A 158 6.30 10.65 -13.73
C GLY A 158 5.36 9.45 -13.86
N ASP A 159 5.79 8.24 -13.46
CA ASP A 159 4.91 7.07 -13.47
C ASP A 159 3.70 7.28 -12.56
N ARG A 160 2.55 6.82 -13.03
CA ARG A 160 1.33 6.75 -12.21
C ARG A 160 1.42 5.53 -11.31
N LEU A 161 1.06 5.70 -10.06
CA LEU A 161 0.98 4.63 -9.09
C LEU A 161 -0.48 4.27 -8.80
N TYR A 162 -0.72 2.98 -8.62
CA TYR A 162 -2.01 2.38 -8.33
C TYR A 162 -1.88 1.47 -7.10
N ALA A 163 -3.01 1.13 -6.50
CA ALA A 163 -3.05 0.18 -5.40
C ALA A 163 -3.10 -1.25 -5.95
N SER A 164 -2.03 -2.03 -5.75
CA SER A 164 -1.94 -3.42 -6.19
C SER A 164 -2.93 -4.32 -5.45
N ALA A 165 -3.16 -5.51 -5.99
CA ALA A 165 -3.93 -6.54 -5.30
C ALA A 165 -3.38 -6.92 -3.92
N ASN A 166 -2.05 -6.91 -3.72
CA ASN A 166 -1.45 -7.17 -2.42
C ASN A 166 -1.46 -5.95 -1.49
N GLY A 167 -2.02 -4.82 -1.93
CA GLY A 167 -2.12 -3.61 -1.12
C GLY A 167 -0.81 -2.84 -1.04
N LEU A 168 0.05 -2.98 -2.04
CA LEU A 168 1.26 -2.19 -2.22
C LEU A 168 1.07 -1.20 -3.38
N LEU A 169 2.00 -0.26 -3.54
CA LEU A 169 2.00 0.62 -4.72
C LEU A 169 2.59 -0.11 -5.92
N THR A 170 1.96 0.01 -7.09
CA THR A 170 2.45 -0.51 -8.37
C THR A 170 2.31 0.54 -9.47
N ASN A 171 3.22 0.56 -10.44
CA ASN A 171 3.06 1.37 -11.66
C ASN A 171 2.37 0.61 -12.80
N ASN A 172 2.04 -0.66 -12.60
CA ASN A 172 1.26 -1.46 -13.53
C ASN A 172 -0.25 -1.34 -13.21
N PRO A 173 -1.08 -0.69 -14.05
CA PRO A 173 -2.51 -0.56 -13.81
C PRO A 173 -3.24 -1.92 -13.81
N ASP A 174 -2.71 -2.91 -14.55
CA ASP A 174 -3.32 -4.23 -14.67
C ASP A 174 -3.17 -5.07 -13.40
N ASP A 175 -2.20 -4.73 -12.55
CA ASP A 175 -2.02 -5.34 -11.23
C ASP A 175 -2.86 -4.65 -10.12
N SER A 176 -3.58 -3.59 -10.47
CA SER A 176 -4.38 -2.85 -9.50
C SER A 176 -5.58 -3.67 -9.01
N TYR A 177 -5.91 -3.54 -7.72
CA TYR A 177 -7.03 -4.27 -7.12
C TYR A 177 -8.35 -4.04 -7.88
N GLU A 178 -8.60 -2.79 -8.28
CA GLU A 178 -9.83 -2.41 -8.97
C GLU A 178 -9.94 -3.01 -10.37
N GLN A 179 -8.83 -3.06 -11.11
CA GLN A 179 -8.78 -3.64 -12.45
C GLN A 179 -8.95 -5.17 -12.39
N LEU A 180 -8.27 -5.82 -11.45
CA LEU A 180 -8.35 -7.27 -11.24
C LEU A 180 -9.75 -7.70 -10.75
N PHE A 181 -10.38 -6.90 -9.88
CA PHE A 181 -11.79 -7.11 -9.52
C PHE A 181 -12.70 -7.05 -10.76
N ALA A 182 -12.55 -6.02 -11.63
CA ALA A 182 -13.36 -5.88 -12.83
C ALA A 182 -13.22 -7.07 -13.79
N ALA A 183 -12.00 -7.61 -13.92
CA ALA A 183 -11.70 -8.78 -14.74
C ALA A 183 -12.37 -10.07 -14.20
N VAL A 184 -12.40 -10.27 -12.88
CA VAL A 184 -13.01 -11.46 -12.25
C VAL A 184 -14.54 -11.34 -12.15
N ALA A 185 -15.07 -10.13 -11.93
CA ALA A 185 -16.50 -9.90 -11.70
C ALA A 185 -17.33 -9.77 -12.99
N TYR A 186 -16.74 -9.97 -14.17
CA TYR A 186 -17.38 -9.72 -15.49
C TYR A 186 -18.06 -8.34 -15.55
N ALA A 187 -17.47 -7.33 -14.91
CA ALA A 187 -18.02 -5.99 -14.95
C ALA A 187 -17.89 -5.45 -16.37
N THR A 188 -19.03 -5.11 -17.00
CA THR A 188 -19.12 -4.73 -18.43
C THR A 188 -18.45 -3.40 -18.78
N THR A 189 -17.78 -2.75 -17.82
CA THR A 189 -16.91 -1.60 -18.08
C THR A 189 -15.83 -1.54 -17.01
N PRO A 190 -14.55 -1.81 -17.32
CA PRO A 190 -13.47 -1.60 -16.36
C PRO A 190 -13.44 -0.11 -16.03
N THR A 191 -13.73 0.22 -14.76
CA THR A 191 -13.52 1.59 -14.29
C THR A 191 -12.03 1.81 -14.24
N ALA A 192 -11.52 2.88 -14.86
CA ALA A 192 -10.10 3.20 -14.79
C ALA A 192 -9.64 3.17 -13.31
N PRO A 193 -8.54 2.46 -12.99
CA PRO A 193 -8.13 2.31 -11.60
C PRO A 193 -7.73 3.66 -10.99
N THR A 194 -7.96 3.79 -9.70
CA THR A 194 -7.68 4.99 -8.94
C THR A 194 -6.18 5.23 -8.91
N VAL A 195 -5.75 6.41 -9.38
CA VAL A 195 -4.35 6.83 -9.30
C VAL A 195 -4.06 7.29 -7.88
N MET A 196 -3.20 6.55 -7.18
CA MET A 196 -2.74 6.86 -5.83
C MET A 196 -1.85 8.10 -5.79
N GLY A 197 -0.99 8.23 -6.79
CA GLY A 197 0.00 9.29 -6.85
C GLY A 197 0.87 9.21 -8.09
N ILE A 198 1.82 10.13 -8.17
CA ILE A 198 2.83 10.19 -9.23
C ILE A 198 4.20 10.00 -8.61
N VAL A 199 5.03 9.13 -9.21
CA VAL A 199 6.42 8.94 -8.79
C VAL A 199 7.19 10.24 -9.00
N LYS A 200 7.82 10.71 -7.93
CA LYS A 200 8.72 11.86 -7.93
C LYS A 200 10.18 11.44 -7.99
N ALA A 201 10.53 10.38 -7.27
CA ALA A 201 11.83 9.74 -7.33
C ALA A 201 11.67 8.22 -7.26
N ALA A 202 12.25 7.53 -8.23
CA ALA A 202 12.31 6.07 -8.25
C ALA A 202 13.34 5.57 -7.22
N PRO A 203 13.13 4.38 -6.64
CA PRO A 203 14.10 3.77 -5.74
C PRO A 203 15.40 3.44 -6.49
N ASP A 204 16.53 3.68 -5.84
CA ASP A 204 17.85 3.35 -6.34
C ASP A 204 18.73 2.71 -5.25
N ALA A 205 19.98 2.36 -5.60
CA ALA A 205 20.91 1.71 -4.68
C ALA A 205 21.30 2.57 -3.46
N ASN A 206 21.15 3.90 -3.54
CA ASN A 206 21.49 4.83 -2.48
C ASN A 206 20.26 5.23 -1.64
N THR A 207 19.08 5.18 -2.24
CA THR A 207 17.80 5.58 -1.67
C THR A 207 16.76 4.53 -2.04
N PRO A 208 16.56 3.47 -1.24
CA PRO A 208 15.65 2.38 -1.57
C PRO A 208 14.16 2.76 -1.47
N MET A 209 13.86 4.05 -1.31
CA MET A 209 12.51 4.58 -1.11
C MET A 209 11.91 5.05 -2.43
N LEU A 210 10.67 4.63 -2.68
CA LEU A 210 9.83 5.20 -3.72
C LEU A 210 9.19 6.48 -3.19
N VAL A 211 9.53 7.63 -3.78
CA VAL A 211 8.95 8.93 -3.39
C VAL A 211 7.84 9.31 -4.36
N LEU A 212 6.69 9.71 -3.82
CA LEU A 212 5.51 10.05 -4.59
C LEU A 212 4.79 11.30 -4.06
N ASP A 213 4.13 12.00 -4.97
CA ASP A 213 3.13 13.02 -4.66
C ASP A 213 1.74 12.37 -4.79
N LEU A 214 1.00 12.28 -3.68
CA LEU A 214 -0.33 11.66 -3.61
C LEU A 214 -1.38 12.46 -4.40
N LYS A 215 -2.35 11.74 -4.95
CA LYS A 215 -3.51 12.25 -5.68
C LYS A 215 -4.85 11.89 -5.02
N VAL A 216 -4.83 10.96 -4.06
CA VAL A 216 -5.94 10.57 -3.18
C VAL A 216 -5.86 11.28 -1.85
#